data_AF-A0A6L9QB58-F1
#
_entry.id   AF-A0A6L9QB58-F1
#
_cell.length_a   1.000
_cell.length_b   1.000
_cell.length_c   1.000
_cell.angle_alpha   90.00
_cell.angle_beta   90.00
_cell.angle_gamma   90.00
#
_symmetry.space_group_name_H-M   'P 1'
#
loop_
_entity.id
_entity.type
_entity.pdbx_description
1 polymer ?
#
loop_
_entity_poly.entity_id
_entity_poly.type
_entity_poly.pdbx_seq_one_letter_code
_entity_poly.pdbx_strand_id
1 'polypeptide(L)'
;MRDHPRPRVSARNLAAGVLLSAALLYITRDMTVPACVLYAVIVVTTWLTCRAYRAAGHATRRADEQQSRADILAAPRPTDTIPELLYGGPAEQLIGHTQRDAVIGRLGDRYADGYLTADEFETRATEAAQTRTREQLAHVLRDLP
;
A
#
# COMPACT_ATOMS: atom_id res chain seq x y z
N MET A 1 -1.00 15.45 -2.72
CA MET A 1 -2.20 15.65 -3.57
C MET A 1 -2.15 14.58 -4.65
N ARG A 2 -2.74 13.40 -4.42
CA ARG A 2 -2.68 12.26 -5.35
C ARG A 2 -4.01 12.18 -6.07
N ASP A 3 -3.98 12.26 -7.40
CA ASP A 3 -5.15 12.15 -8.26
C ASP A 3 -5.75 10.75 -8.13
N HIS A 4 -6.95 10.67 -7.54
CA HIS A 4 -7.76 9.46 -7.64
C HIS A 4 -8.33 9.37 -9.07
N PRO A 5 -8.09 8.28 -9.81
CA PRO A 5 -8.70 8.09 -11.11
C PRO A 5 -10.21 8.01 -10.93
N ARG A 6 -10.94 9.02 -11.43
CA ARG A 6 -12.40 9.00 -11.44
C ARG A 6 -12.88 7.78 -12.21
N PRO A 7 -13.89 7.04 -11.72
CA PRO A 7 -14.43 5.90 -12.43
C PRO A 7 -14.97 6.39 -13.77
N ARG A 8 -14.27 6.05 -14.85
CA ARG A 8 -14.77 6.25 -16.22
C ARG A 8 -15.97 5.33 -16.39
N VAL A 9 -17.16 5.87 -16.21
CA VAL A 9 -18.40 5.23 -16.65
C VAL A 9 -18.25 5.06 -18.17
N SER A 10 -17.83 3.86 -18.57
CA SER A 10 -17.55 3.54 -19.96
C SER A 10 -18.82 3.73 -20.77
N ALA A 11 -18.75 4.48 -21.87
CA ALA A 11 -19.88 4.73 -22.77
C ALA A 11 -20.58 3.43 -23.22
N ARG A 12 -19.88 2.29 -23.19
CA ARG A 12 -20.44 0.96 -23.40
C ARG A 12 -21.50 0.55 -22.37
N ASN A 13 -21.36 0.93 -21.10
CA ASN A 13 -22.34 0.59 -20.06
C ASN A 13 -23.63 1.40 -20.22
N LEU A 14 -23.51 2.66 -20.64
CA LEU A 14 -24.67 3.49 -20.97
C LEU A 14 -25.38 2.98 -22.23
N ALA A 15 -24.62 2.63 -23.27
CA ALA A 15 -25.17 2.04 -24.50
C ALA A 15 -25.86 0.69 -24.23
N ALA A 16 -25.31 -0.15 -23.36
CA ALA A 16 -25.91 -1.42 -22.96
C ALA A 16 -27.25 -1.20 -22.22
N GLY A 17 -27.34 -0.22 -21.32
CA GLY A 17 -28.59 0.12 -20.62
C GLY A 17 -29.67 0.66 -21.56
N VAL A 18 -29.29 1.51 -22.53
CA VAL A 18 -30.22 2.06 -23.54
C VAL A 18 -30.72 0.98 -24.50
N LEU A 19 -29.83 0.09 -24.96
CA LEU A 19 -30.22 -1.04 -25.83
C LEU A 19 -31.12 -2.04 -25.10
N LEU A 20 -30.86 -2.32 -23.82
CA LEU A 20 -31.72 -3.17 -23.00
C LEU A 20 -33.12 -2.55 -22.82
N SER A 21 -33.18 -1.23 -22.61
CA SER A 21 -34.44 -0.49 -22.47
C SER A 21 -35.22 -0.46 -23.80
N ALA A 22 -34.54 -0.26 -24.93
CA ALA A 22 -35.14 -0.29 -26.25
C ALA A 22 -35.64 -1.70 -26.64
N ALA A 23 -34.90 -2.75 -26.28
CA ALA A 23 -35.31 -4.14 -26.49
C ALA A 23 -36.54 -4.51 -25.65
N LEU A 24 -36.61 -4.06 -24.40
CA LEU A 24 -37.78 -4.21 -23.54
C LEU A 24 -39.02 -3.54 -24.13
N LEU A 25 -38.89 -2.31 -24.63
CA LEU A 25 -39.97 -1.56 -25.29
C LEU A 25 -40.43 -2.23 -26.60
N TYR A 26 -39.49 -2.78 -27.38
CA TYR A 26 -39.80 -3.50 -28.62
C TYR A 26 -40.56 -4.81 -28.34
N ILE A 27 -40.15 -5.57 -27.33
CA ILE A 27 -40.80 -6.83 -26.92
C ILE A 27 -42.23 -6.59 -26.39
N THR A 28 -42.46 -5.49 -25.68
CA THR A 28 -43.81 -5.14 -25.17
C THR A 28 -44.78 -4.67 -26.25
N ARG A 29 -44.26 -4.21 -27.41
CA ARG A 29 -45.08 -3.60 -28.46
C ARG A 29 -45.72 -4.63 -29.41
N ASP A 30 -45.08 -5.78 -29.62
CA ASP A 30 -45.42 -6.67 -30.74
C ASP A 30 -46.02 -8.03 -30.35
N MET A 31 -45.98 -8.44 -29.07
CA MET A 31 -46.53 -9.74 -28.66
C MET A 31 -47.07 -9.75 -27.23
N THR A 32 -48.09 -10.58 -27.04
CA THR A 32 -48.68 -11.14 -25.82
C THR A 32 -47.64 -11.79 -24.88
N VAL A 33 -46.64 -11.05 -24.41
CA VAL A 33 -45.67 -11.56 -23.45
C VAL A 33 -46.32 -11.54 -22.06
N PRO A 34 -46.52 -12.70 -21.42
CA PRO A 34 -47.14 -12.72 -20.11
C PRO A 34 -46.23 -12.03 -19.09
N ALA A 35 -46.82 -11.23 -18.20
CA ALA A 35 -46.10 -10.36 -17.27
C ALA A 35 -45.04 -11.08 -16.42
N CYS A 36 -45.22 -12.37 -16.18
CA CYS A 36 -44.25 -13.23 -15.49
C CYS A 36 -42.90 -13.36 -16.23
N VAL A 37 -42.88 -13.34 -17.56
CA VAL A 37 -41.64 -13.38 -18.35
C VAL A 37 -40.87 -12.06 -18.24
N LEU A 38 -41.58 -10.91 -18.31
CA LEU A 38 -40.97 -9.60 -18.10
C LEU A 38 -40.38 -9.47 -16.69
N TYR A 39 -41.12 -9.90 -15.67
CA TYR A 39 -40.64 -9.90 -14.29
C TYR A 39 -39.39 -10.78 -14.13
N ALA A 40 -39.37 -11.97 -14.72
CA ALA A 40 -38.21 -12.87 -14.69
C ALA A 40 -36.97 -12.21 -15.33
N VAL A 41 -37.12 -11.55 -16.49
CA VAL A 41 -36.01 -10.83 -17.14
C VAL A 41 -35.49 -9.70 -16.25
N ILE A 42 -36.36 -8.92 -15.63
CA ILE A 42 -35.97 -7.82 -14.73
C ILE A 42 -35.22 -8.36 -13.51
N VAL A 43 -35.70 -9.43 -12.89
CA VAL A 43 -35.05 -10.03 -11.72
C VAL A 43 -33.67 -10.59 -12.09
N VAL A 44 -33.56 -11.33 -13.19
CA VAL A 44 -32.30 -11.94 -13.63
C VAL A 44 -31.28 -10.87 -14.02
N THR A 45 -31.68 -9.86 -14.78
CA THR A 45 -30.79 -8.76 -15.18
C THR A 45 -30.32 -7.95 -13.97
N THR A 46 -31.22 -7.67 -13.02
CA THR A 46 -30.87 -6.99 -11.77
C THR A 46 -29.91 -7.82 -10.92
N TRP A 47 -30.17 -9.13 -10.78
CA TRP A 47 -29.30 -10.05 -10.04
C TRP A 47 -27.90 -10.15 -10.66
N LEU A 48 -27.81 -10.30 -11.97
CA LEU A 48 -26.53 -10.33 -12.70
C LEU A 48 -25.76 -9.02 -12.54
N THR A 49 -26.46 -7.88 -12.60
CA THR A 49 -25.87 -6.55 -12.40
C THR A 49 -25.35 -6.41 -10.98
N CYS A 50 -26.13 -6.76 -9.96
CA CYS A 50 -25.70 -6.77 -8.56
C CYS A 50 -24.49 -7.69 -8.33
N ARG A 51 -24.49 -8.89 -8.94
CA ARG A 51 -23.38 -9.84 -8.85
C ARG A 51 -22.11 -9.27 -9.47
N ALA A 52 -22.21 -8.65 -10.65
CA ALA A 52 -21.09 -8.01 -11.31
C ALA A 52 -20.53 -6.84 -10.49
N TYR A 53 -21.40 -6.00 -9.92
CA TYR A 53 -20.97 -4.91 -9.02
C TYR A 53 -20.24 -5.42 -7.78
N ARG A 54 -20.73 -6.49 -7.14
CA ARG A 54 -20.05 -7.10 -5.99
C ARG A 54 -18.69 -7.68 -6.39
N ALA A 55 -18.61 -8.37 -7.52
CA ALA A 55 -17.36 -8.93 -8.03
C ALA A 55 -16.32 -7.82 -8.34
N ALA A 56 -16.75 -6.71 -8.94
CA ALA A 56 -15.90 -5.55 -9.19
C ALA A 56 -15.35 -4.93 -7.90
N GLY A 57 -16.20 -4.79 -6.86
CA GLY A 57 -15.77 -4.27 -5.56
C GLY A 57 -14.73 -5.16 -4.85
N HIS A 58 -14.79 -6.48 -5.05
CA HIS A 58 -13.76 -7.38 -4.54
C HIS A 58 -12.44 -7.27 -5.31
N ALA A 59 -12.49 -7.03 -6.62
CA ALA A 59 -11.29 -6.85 -7.44
C ALA A 59 -10.54 -5.56 -7.07
N THR A 60 -11.26 -4.46 -6.85
CA THR A 60 -10.64 -3.19 -6.44
C THR A 60 -9.99 -3.29 -5.07
N ARG A 61 -10.65 -3.93 -4.08
CA ARG A 61 -10.06 -4.16 -2.75
C ARG A 61 -8.76 -4.96 -2.82
N ARG A 62 -8.71 -6.02 -3.64
CA ARG A 62 -7.48 -6.81 -3.82
C ARG A 62 -6.36 -6.00 -4.46
N ALA A 63 -6.69 -5.12 -5.41
CA ALA A 63 -5.70 -4.24 -6.03
C ALA A 63 -5.13 -3.23 -5.00
N ASP A 64 -5.99 -2.66 -4.16
CA ASP A 64 -5.57 -1.75 -3.08
C ASP A 64 -4.70 -2.47 -2.04
N GLU A 65 -5.07 -3.69 -1.65
CA GLU A 65 -4.28 -4.54 -0.75
C GLU A 65 -2.91 -4.89 -1.36
N GLN A 66 -2.88 -5.22 -2.65
CA GLN A 66 -1.63 -5.50 -3.37
C GLN A 66 -0.75 -4.25 -3.50
N GLN A 67 -1.33 -3.09 -3.79
CA GLN A 67 -0.61 -1.83 -3.84
C GLN A 67 -0.05 -1.45 -2.48
N SER A 68 -0.82 -1.61 -1.40
CA SER A 68 -0.34 -1.34 -0.04
C SER A 68 0.82 -2.25 0.35
N ARG A 69 0.77 -3.54 -0.02
CA ARG A 69 1.90 -4.46 0.17
C ARG A 69 3.11 -4.06 -0.67
N ALA A 70 2.91 -3.67 -1.93
CA ALA A 70 3.99 -3.18 -2.78
C ALA A 70 4.63 -1.92 -2.19
N ASP A 71 3.84 -0.98 -1.68
CA ASP A 71 4.32 0.23 -1.02
C ASP A 71 5.12 -0.10 0.26
N ILE A 72 4.68 -1.08 1.05
CA ILE A 72 5.45 -1.55 2.24
C ILE A 72 6.80 -2.14 1.83
N LEU A 73 6.85 -2.89 0.72
CA LEU A 73 8.09 -3.49 0.21
C LEU A 73 9.01 -2.48 -0.49
N ALA A 74 8.44 -1.44 -1.11
CA ALA A 74 9.16 -0.37 -1.79
C ALA A 74 9.58 0.77 -0.85
N ALA A 75 9.03 0.82 0.36
CA ALA A 75 9.47 1.75 1.39
C ALA A 75 10.97 1.50 1.68
N PRO A 76 11.78 2.56 1.77
CA PRO A 76 13.21 2.42 2.07
C PRO A 76 13.36 1.69 3.41
N ARG A 77 14.13 0.61 3.42
CA ARG A 77 14.37 -0.10 4.68
C ARG A 77 15.18 0.80 5.60
N PRO A 78 14.92 0.80 6.92
CA PRO A 78 15.72 1.58 7.86
C PRO A 78 17.22 1.31 7.71
N THR A 79 17.57 0.06 7.40
CA THR A 79 18.95 -0.42 7.18
C THR A 79 19.66 0.18 5.97
N ASP A 80 18.93 0.64 4.94
CA ASP A 80 19.54 1.19 3.72
C ASP A 80 20.21 2.56 3.96
N THR A 81 19.87 3.22 5.06
CA THR A 81 20.49 4.49 5.46
C THR A 81 21.86 4.30 6.11
N ILE A 82 22.20 3.09 6.58
CA ILE A 82 23.43 2.84 7.35
C ILE A 82 24.70 2.93 6.48
N PRO A 83 24.76 2.37 5.25
CA PRO A 83 25.89 2.58 4.34
C PRO A 83 26.06 4.07 4.02
N GLU A 84 24.95 4.80 3.87
CA GLU A 84 25.01 6.24 3.65
C GLU A 84 25.68 6.93 4.85
N LEU A 85 25.18 6.68 6.08
CA LEU A 85 25.70 7.25 7.32
C LEU A 85 27.21 7.00 7.49
N LEU A 86 27.71 5.83 7.06
CA LEU A 86 29.11 5.45 7.19
C LEU A 86 30.03 6.00 6.08
N TYR A 87 29.51 6.27 4.86
CA TYR A 87 30.36 6.51 3.68
C TYR A 87 30.09 7.77 2.83
N GLY A 88 29.04 8.58 3.04
CA GLY A 88 28.76 9.60 2.02
C GLY A 88 27.76 10.73 2.29
N GLY A 89 27.76 11.37 3.46
CA GLY A 89 26.96 12.59 3.66
C GLY A 89 27.69 13.68 4.45
N PRO A 90 27.22 14.95 4.39
CA PRO A 90 27.82 16.05 5.13
C PRO A 90 27.69 15.82 6.64
N ALA A 91 28.79 16.00 7.38
CA ALA A 91 28.93 15.69 8.81
C ALA A 91 27.89 16.40 9.70
N GLU A 92 27.53 17.64 9.35
CA GLU A 92 26.56 18.48 10.06
C GLU A 92 25.09 18.18 9.73
N GLN A 93 24.81 17.18 8.90
CA GLN A 93 23.42 16.84 8.58
C GLN A 93 22.68 16.37 9.83
N LEU A 94 21.58 17.06 10.15
CA LEU A 94 20.66 16.65 11.21
C LEU A 94 20.03 15.30 10.87
N ILE A 95 20.04 14.40 11.84
CA ILE A 95 19.47 13.07 11.67
C ILE A 95 18.04 12.96 12.19
N GLY A 96 17.23 12.22 11.47
CA GLY A 96 15.84 11.91 11.83
C GLY A 96 15.75 10.77 12.84
N HIS A 97 14.54 10.56 13.37
CA HIS A 97 14.28 9.48 14.34
C HIS A 97 14.49 8.09 13.69
N THR A 98 14.08 7.93 12.43
CA THR A 98 14.28 6.72 11.63
C THR A 98 15.75 6.31 11.47
N GLN A 99 16.67 7.26 11.38
CA GLN A 99 18.11 6.97 11.27
C GLN A 99 18.67 6.49 12.61
N ARG A 100 18.24 7.08 13.73
CA ARG A 100 18.61 6.60 15.07
C ARG A 100 18.08 5.20 15.33
N ASP A 101 16.81 4.95 14.99
CA ASP A 101 16.18 3.63 15.14
C ASP A 101 16.88 2.56 14.30
N ALA A 102 17.32 2.90 13.08
CA ALA A 102 18.09 1.99 12.22
C ALA A 102 19.44 1.60 12.85
N VAL A 103 20.13 2.56 13.48
CA VAL A 103 21.41 2.32 14.15
C VAL A 103 21.22 1.47 15.41
N ILE A 104 20.20 1.76 16.21
CA ILE A 104 19.85 0.94 17.39
C ILE A 104 19.48 -0.48 16.98
N GLY A 105 18.72 -0.65 15.89
CA GLY A 105 18.42 -1.97 15.33
C GLY A 105 19.68 -2.76 14.98
N ARG A 106 20.64 -2.12 14.30
CA ARG A 106 21.93 -2.75 13.95
C ARG A 106 22.79 -3.09 15.18
N LEU A 107 22.76 -2.26 16.22
CA LEU A 107 23.40 -2.58 17.50
C LEU A 107 22.75 -3.82 18.13
N GLY A 108 21.42 -3.94 18.02
CA GLY A 108 20.66 -5.09 18.48
C GLY A 108 21.02 -6.38 17.74
N ASP A 109 21.19 -6.31 16.41
CA ASP A 109 21.66 -7.46 15.61
C ASP A 109 23.04 -7.94 16.08
N ARG A 110 23.98 -7.02 16.31
CA ARG A 110 25.33 -7.38 16.80
C ARG A 110 25.35 -7.93 18.23
N TYR A 111 24.46 -7.44 19.08
CA TYR A 111 24.24 -8.03 20.40
C TYR A 111 23.69 -9.45 20.30
N ALA A 112 22.70 -9.69 19.44
CA ALA A 112 22.15 -11.02 19.20
C ALA A 112 23.19 -12.01 18.65
N ASP A 113 24.09 -11.52 17.80
CA ASP A 113 25.21 -12.28 17.26
C ASP A 113 26.37 -12.51 18.27
N GLY A 114 26.29 -11.92 19.47
CA GLY A 114 27.27 -12.09 20.54
C GLY A 114 28.54 -11.24 20.39
N TYR A 115 28.54 -10.26 19.49
CA TYR A 115 29.67 -9.34 19.28
C TYR A 115 29.70 -8.18 20.28
N LEU A 116 28.61 -7.93 20.99
CA LEU A 116 28.47 -6.90 22.01
C LEU A 116 27.98 -7.54 23.31
N THR A 117 28.49 -7.05 24.44
CA THR A 117 27.90 -7.34 25.76
C THR A 117 26.64 -6.51 25.99
N ALA A 118 25.82 -6.89 26.99
CA ALA A 118 24.58 -6.18 27.31
C ALA A 118 24.84 -4.71 27.71
N ASP A 119 25.88 -4.47 28.51
CA ASP A 119 26.25 -3.12 28.97
C ASP A 119 26.77 -2.24 27.81
N GLU A 120 27.54 -2.83 26.89
CA GLU A 120 28.02 -2.13 25.68
C GLU A 120 26.87 -1.78 24.75
N PHE A 121 25.92 -2.70 24.56
CA PHE A 121 24.72 -2.44 23.77
C PHE A 121 23.89 -1.30 24.38
N GLU A 122 23.61 -1.35 25.69
CA GLU A 122 22.80 -0.32 26.36
C GLU A 122 23.46 1.07 26.30
N THR A 123 24.78 1.13 26.52
CA THR A 123 25.56 2.37 26.44
C THR A 123 25.49 2.97 25.04
N ARG A 124 25.79 2.17 24.01
CA ARG A 124 25.80 2.64 22.61
C ARG A 124 24.40 2.94 22.08
N ALA A 125 23.38 2.20 22.50
CA ALA A 125 22.00 2.47 22.13
C ALA A 125 21.50 3.80 22.73
N THR A 126 21.87 4.08 23.97
CA THR A 126 21.57 5.36 24.63
C THR A 126 22.26 6.51 23.92
N GLU A 127 23.55 6.35 23.58
CA GLU A 127 24.31 7.34 22.83
C GLU A 127 23.71 7.62 21.46
N ALA A 128 23.36 6.57 20.70
CA ALA A 128 22.69 6.65 19.39
C ALA A 128 21.31 7.34 19.48
N ALA A 129 20.56 7.11 20.56
CA ALA A 129 19.26 7.74 20.77
C ALA A 129 19.37 9.25 21.02
N GLN A 130 20.42 9.70 21.70
CA GLN A 130 20.61 11.11 22.05
C GLN A 130 21.27 11.93 20.94
N THR A 131 21.84 11.26 19.94
CA THR A 131 22.59 11.88 18.87
C THR A 131 21.73 12.78 18.00
N ARG A 132 22.28 13.91 17.53
CA ARG A 132 21.55 14.86 16.66
C ARG A 132 22.14 15.01 15.27
N THR A 133 23.40 14.61 15.10
CA THR A 133 24.12 14.75 13.82
C THR A 133 24.59 13.41 13.30
N ARG A 134 24.78 13.36 11.98
CA ARG A 134 25.26 12.18 11.25
C ARG A 134 26.65 11.74 11.70
N GLU A 135 27.55 12.69 11.92
CA GLU A 135 28.93 12.41 12.35
C GLU A 135 29.00 11.70 13.71
N GLN A 136 28.25 12.21 14.69
CA GLN A 136 28.17 11.60 16.00
C GLN A 136 27.58 10.18 15.91
N LEU A 137 26.59 9.96 15.04
CA LEU A 137 25.97 8.64 14.85
C LEU A 137 26.94 7.67 14.17
N ALA A 138 27.76 8.16 13.25
CA ALA A 138 28.83 7.39 12.63
C ALA A 138 29.93 7.04 13.64
N HIS A 139 30.19 7.88 14.65
CA HIS A 139 31.14 7.59 15.71
C HIS A 139 30.74 6.36 16.54
N VAL A 140 29.46 6.26 16.93
CA VAL A 140 28.90 5.11 17.65
C VAL A 140 29.11 3.78 16.90
N LEU A 141 29.08 3.85 15.56
CA LEU A 141 29.24 2.70 14.67
C LEU A 141 30.70 2.41 14.27
N ARG A 142 31.64 3.32 14.53
CA ARG A 142 33.01 3.25 13.99
C ARG A 142 33.82 2.08 14.58
N ASP A 143 33.56 1.78 15.84
CA ASP A 143 34.25 0.75 16.61
C ASP A 143 33.36 -0.47 16.85
N LEU A 144 32.51 -0.80 15.86
CA LEU A 144 31.73 -2.04 15.86
C LEU A 144 32.59 -3.16 15.25
N PRO A 145 32.82 -4.28 15.95
CA PRO A 145 33.31 -5.51 15.31
C PRO A 145 32.28 -6.05 14.29
#